data_AF-A0A6A5HJQ4-F1
#
_entry.id   AF-A0A6A5HJQ4-F1
#
_cell.length_a   1.000
_cell.length_b   1.000
_cell.length_c   1.000
_cell.angle_alpha   90.00
_cell.angle_beta   90.00
_cell.angle_gamma   90.00
#
_symmetry.space_group_name_H-M   'P 1'
#
loop_
_entity.id
_entity.type
_entity.pdbx_description
1 polymer ?
#
loop_
_entity_poly.entity_id
_entity_poly.type
_entity_poly.pdbx_seq_one_letter_code
_entity_poly.pdbx_strand_id
1 'polypeptide(L)'
;MRSPTILLLLLASFVGLSTSTIYWKNHVRTVQNQAGLILFAYRHKDAPLFYSLVPNSKEIEEFFANHGADIVSVEAQEAHESFGNDIYGVITVKEKFRAYHVQVELTFDASSPTGYIITKGHVCKTENCKYDNVRY
;
A
#
# COMPACT_ATOMS: atom_id res chain seq x y z
N MET A 1 -1.86 5.17 50.27
CA MET A 1 -1.02 4.17 49.58
C MET A 1 -1.44 4.16 48.11
N ARG A 2 -0.61 4.66 47.19
CA ARG A 2 -0.91 4.63 45.75
C ARG A 2 -0.63 3.21 45.25
N SER A 3 -1.63 2.56 44.67
CA SER A 3 -1.56 1.13 44.34
C SER A 3 -0.55 0.86 43.21
N PRO A 4 0.52 0.10 43.44
CA PRO A 4 1.53 -0.20 42.42
C PRO A 4 0.97 -1.00 41.23
N THR A 5 -0.18 -1.66 41.40
CA THR A 5 -0.89 -2.37 40.32
C THR A 5 -1.44 -1.47 39.23
N ILE A 6 -1.85 -0.24 39.53
CA ILE A 6 -2.36 0.70 38.51
C ILE A 6 -1.21 1.14 37.57
N LEU A 7 -0.01 1.31 38.13
CA LEU A 7 1.17 1.69 37.36
C LEU A 7 1.59 0.58 36.39
N LEU A 8 1.53 -0.68 36.83
CA LEU A 8 1.84 -1.85 36.01
C LEU A 8 0.83 -2.06 34.88
N LEU A 9 -0.46 -1.85 35.14
CA LEU A 9 -1.50 -1.93 34.11
C LEU A 9 -1.36 -0.82 33.06
N LEU A 10 -1.01 0.40 33.47
CA LEU A 10 -0.71 1.49 32.55
C LEU A 10 0.54 1.20 31.72
N LEU A 11 1.62 0.68 32.32
CA LEU A 11 2.82 0.29 31.58
C LEU A 11 2.54 -0.81 30.54
N ALA A 12 1.74 -1.81 30.91
CA ALA A 12 1.34 -2.87 29.98
C ALA A 12 0.49 -2.34 28.80
N SER A 13 -0.42 -1.38 29.04
CA SER A 13 -1.20 -0.77 27.96
C SER A 13 -0.35 0.10 27.04
N PHE A 14 0.63 0.86 27.56
CA PHE A 14 1.55 1.64 26.72
C PHE A 14 2.43 0.75 25.84
N VAL A 15 2.94 -0.36 26.36
CA VAL A 15 3.75 -1.30 25.57
C VAL A 15 2.89 -1.97 24.48
N GLY A 16 1.67 -2.42 24.80
CA GLY A 16 0.75 -3.01 23.81
C GLY A 16 0.25 -2.04 22.72
N LEU A 17 0.06 -0.75 23.06
CA LEU A 17 -0.30 0.28 22.07
C LEU A 17 0.89 0.69 21.20
N SER A 18 2.12 0.60 21.72
CA SER A 18 3.33 0.91 20.95
C SER A 18 3.63 -0.16 19.89
N THR A 19 3.40 -1.45 20.17
CA THR A 19 3.66 -2.52 19.20
C THR A 19 2.64 -2.52 18.06
N SER A 20 1.37 -2.25 18.35
CA SER A 20 0.32 -2.10 17.34
C SER A 20 0.56 -0.87 16.44
N THR A 21 1.09 0.22 16.99
CA THR A 21 1.44 1.41 16.19
C THR A 21 2.69 1.27 15.32
N ILE A 22 3.58 0.31 15.62
CA ILE A 22 4.75 0.00 14.79
C ILE A 22 4.37 -0.89 13.61
N TYR A 23 3.42 -1.80 13.81
CA TYR A 23 3.01 -2.78 12.81
C TYR A 23 2.38 -2.14 11.56
N TRP A 24 1.45 -1.19 11.69
CA TRP A 24 0.85 -0.51 10.53
C TRP A 24 1.85 0.34 9.74
N LYS A 25 2.82 0.96 10.43
CA LYS A 25 3.89 1.74 9.77
C LYS A 25 4.76 0.86 8.86
N ASN A 26 4.88 -0.42 9.18
CA ASN A 26 5.63 -1.35 8.34
C ASN A 26 4.92 -1.60 7.02
N HIS A 27 3.60 -1.84 7.06
CA HIS A 27 2.80 -2.11 5.87
C HIS A 27 2.67 -0.90 4.94
N VAL A 28 2.52 0.31 5.51
CA VAL A 28 2.54 1.54 4.70
C VAL A 28 3.86 1.68 3.95
N ARG A 29 4.98 1.35 4.60
CA ARG A 29 6.30 1.34 3.96
C ARG A 29 6.40 0.29 2.86
N THR A 30 5.86 -0.92 3.07
CA THR A 30 5.81 -1.96 2.05
C THR A 30 5.05 -1.49 0.80
N VAL A 31 3.85 -0.92 0.99
CA VAL A 31 3.04 -0.37 -0.10
C VAL A 31 3.78 0.78 -0.80
N GLN A 32 4.42 1.68 -0.04
CA GLN A 32 5.20 2.78 -0.60
C GLN A 32 6.38 2.29 -1.45
N ASN A 33 7.12 1.30 -0.97
CA ASN A 33 8.25 0.72 -1.70
C ASN A 33 7.78 0.04 -2.99
N GLN A 34 6.69 -0.72 -2.92
CA GLN A 34 6.09 -1.37 -4.09
C GLN A 34 5.67 -0.34 -5.15
N ALA A 35 4.91 0.68 -4.75
CA ALA A 35 4.45 1.74 -5.64
C ALA A 35 5.63 2.52 -6.27
N GLY A 36 6.65 2.83 -5.47
CA GLY A 36 7.85 3.51 -5.93
C GLY A 36 8.64 2.70 -6.95
N LEU A 37 8.79 1.38 -6.73
CA LEU A 37 9.48 0.49 -7.66
C LEU A 37 8.71 0.31 -8.97
N ILE A 38 7.38 0.24 -8.94
CA ILE A 38 6.55 0.18 -10.15
C ILE A 38 6.71 1.45 -10.97
N LEU A 39 6.61 2.63 -10.32
CA LEU A 39 6.82 3.92 -11.00
C LEU A 39 8.25 4.03 -11.56
N PHE A 40 9.24 3.56 -10.82
CA PHE A 40 10.63 3.50 -11.28
C PHE A 40 10.77 2.63 -12.53
N ALA A 41 10.25 1.39 -12.49
CA ALA A 41 10.30 0.45 -13.61
C ALA A 41 9.62 1.03 -14.85
N TYR A 42 8.44 1.62 -14.67
CA TYR A 42 7.71 2.29 -15.74
C TYR A 42 8.52 3.43 -16.37
N ARG A 43 9.07 4.35 -15.56
CA ARG A 43 9.85 5.50 -16.05
C ARG A 43 11.13 5.09 -16.79
N HIS A 44 11.74 3.99 -16.40
CA HIS A 44 12.96 3.47 -17.03
C HIS A 44 12.66 2.46 -18.16
N LYS A 45 11.38 2.22 -18.47
CA LYS A 45 10.94 1.24 -19.47
C LYS A 45 11.46 -0.19 -19.17
N ASP A 46 11.63 -0.50 -17.89
CA ASP A 46 12.02 -1.83 -17.41
C ASP A 46 10.79 -2.72 -17.32
N ALA A 47 10.35 -3.21 -18.48
CA ALA A 47 9.20 -4.09 -18.58
C ALA A 47 9.34 -5.37 -17.73
N PRO A 48 10.49 -6.08 -17.69
CA PRO A 48 10.66 -7.25 -16.82
C PRO A 48 10.39 -6.93 -15.35
N LEU A 49 10.97 -5.85 -14.81
CA LEU A 49 10.72 -5.45 -13.42
C LEU A 49 9.26 -5.06 -13.22
N PHE A 50 8.68 -4.27 -14.13
CA PHE A 50 7.29 -3.85 -14.04
C PHE A 50 6.33 -5.05 -13.95
N TYR A 51 6.46 -6.02 -14.87
CA TYR A 51 5.62 -7.21 -14.90
C TYR A 51 5.93 -8.20 -13.76
N SER A 52 7.14 -8.16 -13.18
CA SER A 52 7.42 -8.92 -11.95
C SER A 52 6.70 -8.36 -10.72
N LEU A 53 6.38 -7.06 -10.71
CA LEU A 53 5.70 -6.38 -9.60
C LEU A 53 4.19 -6.29 -9.79
N VAL A 54 3.72 -6.28 -11.05
CA VAL A 54 2.31 -6.16 -11.44
C VAL A 54 2.00 -7.17 -12.56
N PRO A 55 1.98 -8.48 -12.26
CA PRO A 55 1.92 -9.51 -13.30
C PRO A 55 0.57 -9.59 -14.03
N ASN A 56 -0.54 -9.22 -13.39
CA ASN A 56 -1.89 -9.48 -13.91
C ASN A 56 -2.90 -8.33 -13.69
N SER A 57 -2.45 -7.10 -13.49
CA SER A 57 -3.37 -5.99 -13.18
C SER A 57 -3.62 -5.09 -14.40
N LYS A 58 -4.59 -5.51 -15.23
CA LYS A 58 -5.03 -4.75 -16.41
C LYS A 58 -5.40 -3.30 -16.09
N GLU A 59 -6.10 -3.06 -14.97
CA GLU A 59 -6.50 -1.71 -14.57
C GLU A 59 -5.30 -0.82 -14.24
N ILE A 60 -4.25 -1.37 -13.60
CA ILE A 60 -3.01 -0.64 -13.36
C ILE A 60 -2.28 -0.35 -14.68
N GLU A 61 -2.20 -1.32 -15.58
CA GLU A 61 -1.59 -1.13 -16.90
C GLU A 61 -2.30 -0.04 -17.71
N GLU A 62 -3.63 -0.08 -17.75
CA GLU A 62 -4.45 0.96 -18.40
C GLU A 62 -4.27 2.32 -17.72
N PHE A 63 -4.17 2.37 -16.39
CA PHE A 63 -3.87 3.60 -15.67
C PHE A 63 -2.51 4.17 -16.08
N PHE A 64 -1.44 3.37 -16.08
CA PHE A 64 -0.12 3.82 -16.52
C PHE A 64 -0.08 4.21 -18.00
N ALA A 65 -0.82 3.52 -18.87
CA ALA A 65 -0.89 3.87 -20.30
C ALA A 65 -1.52 5.26 -20.53
N ASN A 66 -2.52 5.63 -19.71
CA ASN A 66 -3.23 6.91 -19.84
C ASN A 66 -2.59 8.06 -19.06
N HIS A 67 -1.97 7.75 -17.92
CA HIS A 67 -1.52 8.75 -16.93
C HIS A 67 -0.02 8.73 -16.66
N GLY A 68 0.67 7.63 -16.98
CA GLY A 68 1.99 7.32 -16.46
C GLY A 68 3.07 8.36 -16.78
N ALA A 69 2.94 9.06 -17.91
CA ALA A 69 3.88 10.12 -18.31
C ALA A 69 3.74 11.39 -17.44
N ASP A 70 2.55 11.64 -16.89
CA ASP A 70 2.21 12.84 -16.12
C ASP A 70 2.33 12.63 -14.59
N ILE A 71 2.56 11.39 -14.14
CA ILE A 71 2.76 11.07 -12.72
C ILE A 71 4.01 11.77 -12.20
N VAL A 72 3.84 12.61 -11.18
CA VAL A 72 4.89 13.32 -10.45
C VAL A 72 5.39 12.46 -9.28
N SER A 73 4.48 11.97 -8.44
CA SER A 73 4.81 11.16 -7.26
C SER A 73 3.72 10.14 -6.91
N VAL A 74 4.10 9.15 -6.11
CA VAL A 74 3.20 8.16 -5.51
C VAL A 74 3.45 8.11 -4.00
N GLU A 75 2.39 8.19 -3.21
CA GLU A 75 2.44 8.25 -1.76
C GLU A 75 1.43 7.30 -1.13
N ALA A 76 1.90 6.28 -0.42
CA ALA A 76 1.04 5.39 0.37
C ALA A 76 0.44 6.17 1.55
N GLN A 77 -0.89 6.15 1.65
CA GLN A 77 -1.64 6.82 2.72
C GLN A 77 -1.95 5.86 3.85
N GLU A 78 -2.45 4.68 3.49
CA GLU A 78 -2.95 3.69 4.42
C GLU A 78 -2.53 2.31 3.96
N ALA A 79 -2.31 1.42 4.91
CA ALA A 79 -2.12 0.00 4.65
C ALA A 79 -2.63 -0.82 5.82
N HIS A 80 -3.29 -1.94 5.52
CA HIS A 80 -3.75 -2.90 6.50
C HIS A 80 -3.52 -4.31 5.98
N GLU A 81 -3.13 -5.21 6.88
CA GLU A 81 -3.02 -6.62 6.58
C GLU A 81 -4.38 -7.30 6.75
N SER A 82 -4.70 -8.21 5.85
CA SER A 82 -5.90 -9.04 5.90
C SER A 82 -5.58 -10.46 6.35
N PHE A 83 -6.63 -11.22 6.67
CA PHE A 83 -6.52 -12.66 6.91
C PHE A 83 -5.98 -13.35 5.65
N GLY A 84 -4.73 -13.83 5.71
CA GLY A 84 -4.04 -14.44 4.57
C GLY A 84 -2.65 -13.86 4.28
N ASN A 85 -2.18 -12.86 5.04
CA ASN A 85 -0.95 -12.08 4.81
C ASN A 85 -0.99 -11.19 3.56
N ASP A 86 -2.16 -10.99 2.97
CA ASP A 86 -2.35 -9.97 1.93
C ASP A 86 -2.35 -8.59 2.58
N ILE A 87 -1.70 -7.63 1.92
CA ILE A 87 -1.65 -6.23 2.35
C ILE A 87 -2.51 -5.41 1.42
N TYR A 88 -3.49 -4.75 1.99
CA TYR A 88 -4.33 -3.79 1.30
C TYR A 88 -3.82 -2.38 1.54
N GLY A 89 -3.63 -1.62 0.47
CA GLY A 89 -3.08 -0.27 0.52
C GLY A 89 -3.92 0.75 -0.22
N VAL A 90 -3.85 2.00 0.22
CA VAL A 90 -4.34 3.16 -0.54
C VAL A 90 -3.15 4.03 -0.91
N ILE A 91 -2.97 4.27 -2.21
CA ILE A 91 -1.89 5.09 -2.77
C ILE A 91 -2.51 6.34 -3.38
N THR A 92 -1.95 7.50 -3.03
CA THR A 92 -2.20 8.75 -3.75
C THR A 92 -1.18 8.87 -4.88
N VAL A 93 -1.66 8.85 -6.13
CA VAL A 93 -0.86 9.15 -7.31
C VAL A 93 -1.08 10.61 -7.68
N LYS A 94 -0.02 11.42 -7.63
CA LYS A 94 -0.09 12.85 -7.96
C LYS A 94 0.40 13.10 -9.36
N GLU A 95 -0.42 13.75 -10.17
CA GLU A 95 -0.03 14.45 -11.38
C GLU A 95 0.13 15.95 -11.08
N LYS A 96 0.50 16.74 -12.09
CA LYS A 96 0.70 18.19 -11.95
C LYS A 96 -0.55 18.95 -11.47
N PHE A 97 -1.74 18.53 -11.88
CA PHE A 97 -3.00 19.23 -11.60
C PHE A 97 -4.11 18.33 -11.04
N ARG A 98 -3.80 17.04 -10.82
CA ARG A 98 -4.76 16.03 -10.41
C ARG A 98 -4.11 15.07 -9.43
N ALA A 99 -4.91 14.50 -8.56
CA ALA A 99 -4.51 13.41 -7.70
C ALA A 99 -5.53 12.29 -7.82
N TYR A 100 -5.04 11.06 -7.82
CA TYR A 100 -5.84 9.85 -7.88
C TYR A 100 -5.59 9.06 -6.61
N HIS A 101 -6.66 8.50 -6.04
CA HIS A 101 -6.53 7.51 -4.98
C HIS A 101 -6.72 6.12 -5.60
N VAL A 102 -5.73 5.25 -5.39
CA VAL A 102 -5.68 3.91 -5.96
C VAL A 102 -5.61 2.91 -4.82
N GLN A 103 -6.60 2.02 -4.76
CA GLN A 103 -6.55 0.86 -3.87
C GLN A 103 -5.72 -0.23 -4.51
N VAL A 104 -4.88 -0.89 -3.73
CA VAL A 104 -4.05 -2.01 -4.19
C VAL A 104 -4.10 -3.18 -3.23
N GLU A 105 -4.02 -4.38 -3.78
CA GLU A 105 -3.85 -5.64 -3.05
C GLU A 105 -2.46 -6.17 -3.35
N LEU A 106 -1.64 -6.28 -2.31
CA LEU A 106 -0.32 -6.89 -2.34
C LEU A 106 -0.41 -8.30 -1.78
N THR A 107 -0.06 -9.29 -2.60
CA THR A 107 0.01 -10.68 -2.20
C THR A 107 1.46 -11.12 -2.10
N PHE A 108 1.79 -11.90 -1.08
CA PHE A 108 3.14 -12.42 -0.89
C PHE A 108 3.53 -13.31 -2.08
N ASP A 109 4.69 -13.01 -2.66
CA ASP A 109 5.30 -13.81 -3.72
C ASP A 109 6.82 -13.81 -3.52
N ALA A 110 7.37 -14.98 -3.18
CA ALA A 110 8.79 -15.15 -2.92
C ALA A 110 9.69 -14.92 -4.15
N SER A 111 9.11 -14.94 -5.36
CA SER A 111 9.81 -14.62 -6.61
C SER A 111 9.87 -13.13 -6.91
N SER A 112 9.05 -12.32 -6.22
CA SER A 112 9.07 -10.87 -6.38
C SER A 112 10.33 -10.26 -5.74
N PRO A 113 10.96 -9.24 -6.37
CA PRO A 113 12.07 -8.51 -5.78
C PRO A 113 11.80 -7.91 -4.40
N THR A 114 10.53 -7.67 -4.06
CA THR A 114 10.10 -7.08 -2.77
C THR A 114 9.48 -8.10 -1.82
N GLY A 115 9.31 -9.35 -2.26
CA GLY A 115 8.49 -10.35 -1.59
C GLY A 115 6.98 -10.19 -1.79
N TYR A 116 6.54 -9.20 -2.57
CA TYR A 116 5.12 -8.96 -2.85
C TYR A 116 4.87 -8.59 -4.32
N ILE A 117 3.71 -8.98 -4.84
CA ILE A 117 3.19 -8.52 -6.14
C ILE A 117 1.86 -7.79 -5.95
N ILE A 118 1.54 -6.86 -6.84
CA ILE A 118 0.20 -6.26 -6.89
C ILE A 118 -0.68 -7.13 -7.76
N THR A 119 -1.67 -7.76 -7.14
CA THR A 119 -2.64 -8.64 -7.82
C THR A 119 -3.90 -7.87 -8.25
N LYS A 120 -4.28 -6.85 -7.49
CA LYS A 120 -5.41 -5.97 -7.80
C LYS A 120 -5.03 -4.51 -7.61
N GLY A 121 -5.56 -3.66 -8.49
CA GLY A 121 -5.46 -2.20 -8.38
C GLY A 121 -6.74 -1.57 -8.88
N HIS A 122 -7.30 -0.62 -8.13
CA HIS A 122 -8.53 0.05 -8.48
C HIS A 122 -8.45 1.56 -8.25
N VAL A 123 -8.81 2.37 -9.26
CA VAL A 123 -8.87 3.83 -9.10
C VAL A 123 -10.19 4.22 -8.45
N CYS A 124 -10.12 4.78 -7.24
CA CYS A 124 -11.29 5.24 -6.49
C CYS A 124 -12.03 6.37 -7.20
N LYS A 125 -13.36 6.23 -7.33
CA LYS A 125 -14.24 7.24 -7.95
C LYS A 125 -14.57 8.44 -7.05
N THR A 126 -14.39 8.28 -5.74
CA THR A 126 -14.68 9.30 -4.72
C THR A 126 -13.47 9.51 -3.81
N GLU A 127 -13.42 10.66 -3.14
CA GLU A 127 -12.34 11.00 -2.18
C GLU A 127 -12.29 10.02 -0.99
N ASN A 128 -13.42 9.39 -0.65
CA ASN A 128 -13.50 8.36 0.38
C ASN A 128 -13.08 7.00 -0.19
N CYS A 129 -11.77 6.84 -0.37
CA CYS A 129 -11.15 5.58 -0.77
C CYS A 129 -11.04 4.62 0.44
N LYS A 130 -12.17 4.37 1.13
CA LYS A 130 -12.21 3.44 2.27
C LYS A 130 -12.37 2.01 1.78
N TYR A 131 -11.73 1.07 2.48
CA TYR A 131 -11.93 -0.37 2.31
C TYR A 131 -13.29 -0.80 2.89
N ASP A 132 -14.39 -0.17 2.45
CA ASP A 132 -15.73 -0.61 2.79
C ASP A 132 -16.19 -1.61 1.71
N ASN A 133 -16.01 -2.90 2.00
CA ASN A 133 -16.69 -4.00 1.32
C ASN A 133 -16.69 -3.93 -0.22
N VAL A 134 -15.53 -3.78 -0.86
CA VAL A 134 -15.43 -4.10 -2.29
C VAL A 134 -15.43 -5.62 -2.42
N ARG A 135 -16.64 -6.21 -2.37
CA ARG A 135 -16.85 -7.55 -2.90
C ARG A 135 -16.74 -7.44 -4.42
N TYR A 136 -15.68 -8.01 -4.97
CA TYR A 136 -15.59 -8.34 -6.38
C TYR A 136 -16.37 -9.63 -6.65
#